data_AF-A0A1U7EE33-F1
#
_entry.id   AF-A0A1U7EE33-F1
#
_cell.length_a   1.000
_cell.length_b   1.000
_cell.length_c   1.000
_cell.angle_alpha   90.00
_cell.angle_beta   90.00
_cell.angle_gamma   90.00
#
_symmetry.space_group_name_H-M   'P 1'
#
loop_
_entity.id
_entity.type
_entity.pdbx_description
1 polymer ?
#
loop_
_entity_poly.entity_id
_entity_poly.type
_entity_poly.pdbx_seq_one_letter_code
_entity_poly.pdbx_strand_id
1 'polypeptide(L)'
;MKKAEKMTNRVSKKIMMIALLCLFAVPTIGYLIVQSWESNLIVDLGNVENAAVSLNGDSLSENSIVTLHVGFNRFYDYGGYEVECSVDKRIARVELYKDFSFAHPSKDLFIEIPLTGLSNYDDINEIHLHHSKKKQSKTIYLKNEL
;
A
#
# COMPACT_ATOMS: atom_id res chain seq x y z
N MET A 1 -25.28 -48.36 33.13
CA MET A 1 -23.87 -47.98 32.85
C MET A 1 -23.55 -47.70 31.38
N LYS A 2 -23.93 -48.53 30.40
CA LYS A 2 -23.59 -48.34 28.96
C LYS A 2 -23.98 -46.98 28.34
N LYS A 3 -25.00 -46.29 28.87
CA LYS A 3 -25.49 -45.00 28.34
C LYS A 3 -24.58 -43.82 28.71
N ALA A 4 -24.00 -43.83 29.92
CA ALA A 4 -23.09 -42.79 30.40
C ALA A 4 -21.73 -42.85 29.68
N GLU A 5 -21.22 -44.06 29.48
CA GLU A 5 -19.96 -44.34 28.77
C GLU A 5 -20.03 -44.00 27.26
N LYS A 6 -21.21 -44.20 26.65
CA LYS A 6 -21.47 -43.79 25.27
C LYS A 6 -21.59 -42.26 25.11
N MET A 7 -21.96 -41.55 26.19
CA MET A 7 -22.08 -40.09 26.20
C MET A 7 -20.71 -39.41 26.34
N THR A 8 -19.86 -39.89 27.25
CA THR A 8 -18.48 -39.40 27.44
C THR A 8 -17.62 -39.58 26.18
N ASN A 9 -17.71 -40.74 25.51
CA ASN A 9 -17.01 -40.97 24.23
C ASN A 9 -17.46 -40.05 23.09
N ARG A 10 -18.73 -39.61 23.09
CA ARG A 10 -19.26 -38.70 22.06
C ARG A 10 -18.80 -37.25 22.28
N VAL A 11 -18.65 -36.84 23.54
CA VAL A 11 -18.12 -35.52 23.93
C VAL A 11 -16.63 -35.44 23.59
N SER A 12 -15.84 -36.47 23.92
CA SER A 12 -14.41 -36.53 23.61
C SER A 12 -14.13 -36.42 22.10
N LYS A 13 -14.88 -37.13 21.26
CA LYS A 13 -14.75 -37.03 19.79
C LYS A 13 -15.07 -35.64 19.24
N LYS A 14 -16.08 -34.95 19.79
CA LYS A 14 -16.41 -33.58 19.38
C LYS A 14 -15.31 -32.59 19.76
N ILE A 15 -14.76 -32.71 20.96
CA ILE A 15 -13.63 -31.87 21.41
C ILE A 15 -12.41 -32.11 20.52
N MET A 16 -12.08 -33.37 20.23
CA MET A 16 -10.98 -33.72 19.33
C MET A 16 -11.19 -33.14 17.92
N MET A 17 -12.41 -33.19 17.38
CA MET A 17 -12.73 -32.62 16.07
C MET A 17 -12.62 -31.10 16.06
N ILE A 18 -13.06 -30.41 17.12
CA ILE A 18 -12.90 -28.96 17.28
C ILE A 18 -11.43 -28.59 17.40
N ALA A 19 -10.65 -29.33 18.19
CA ALA A 19 -9.22 -29.11 18.34
C ALA A 19 -8.48 -29.27 17.00
N LEU A 20 -8.85 -30.29 16.22
CA LEU A 20 -8.29 -30.53 14.89
C LEU A 20 -8.70 -29.40 13.92
N LEU A 21 -9.95 -28.95 13.95
CA LEU A 21 -10.41 -27.78 13.19
C LEU A 21 -9.63 -26.52 13.55
N CYS A 22 -9.40 -26.25 14.83
CA CYS A 22 -8.62 -25.09 15.27
C CYS A 22 -7.16 -25.17 14.84
N LEU A 23 -6.57 -26.38 14.86
CA LEU A 23 -5.18 -26.62 14.44
C LEU A 23 -4.94 -26.17 12.99
N PHE A 24 -5.91 -26.36 12.10
CA PHE A 24 -5.81 -25.92 10.71
C PHE A 24 -6.35 -24.50 10.51
N ALA A 25 -7.47 -24.15 11.14
CA ALA A 25 -8.10 -22.85 10.93
C ALA A 25 -7.25 -21.68 11.42
N VAL A 26 -6.59 -21.80 12.59
CA VAL A 26 -5.81 -20.69 13.17
C VAL A 26 -4.62 -20.31 12.28
N PRO A 27 -3.76 -21.23 11.83
CA PRO A 27 -2.68 -20.89 10.89
C PRO A 27 -3.19 -20.33 9.57
N THR A 28 -4.26 -20.91 9.00
CA THR A 28 -4.82 -20.43 7.73
C THR A 28 -5.39 -19.03 7.87
N ILE A 29 -6.16 -18.74 8.92
CA ILE A 29 -6.69 -17.40 9.18
C ILE A 29 -5.55 -16.41 9.40
N GLY A 30 -4.53 -16.77 10.20
CA GLY A 30 -3.35 -15.93 10.41
C GLY A 30 -2.62 -15.60 9.11
N TYR A 31 -2.39 -16.61 8.27
CA TYR A 31 -1.77 -16.43 6.95
C TYR A 31 -2.60 -15.50 6.04
N LEU A 32 -3.92 -15.69 6.00
CA LEU A 32 -4.83 -14.85 5.22
C LEU A 32 -4.83 -13.40 5.72
N ILE A 33 -4.74 -13.19 7.04
CA ILE A 33 -4.62 -11.84 7.63
C ILE A 33 -3.34 -11.16 7.17
N VAL A 34 -2.19 -11.85 7.23
CA VAL A 34 -0.90 -11.30 6.79
C VAL A 34 -0.91 -10.97 5.29
N GLN A 35 -1.38 -11.90 4.46
CA GLN A 35 -1.53 -11.68 3.02
C GLN A 35 -2.44 -10.48 2.69
N SER A 36 -3.57 -10.38 3.40
CA SER A 36 -4.50 -9.27 3.25
C SER A 36 -3.88 -7.95 3.70
N TRP A 37 -3.04 -7.96 4.74
CA TRP A 37 -2.34 -6.76 5.19
C TRP A 37 -1.34 -6.31 4.12
N GLU A 38 -0.41 -7.17 3.71
CA GLU A 38 0.63 -6.82 2.73
C GLU A 38 0.05 -6.31 1.41
N SER A 39 -1.05 -6.91 0.96
CA SER A 39 -1.74 -6.49 -0.27
C SER A 39 -2.39 -5.11 -0.15
N ASN A 40 -2.61 -4.64 1.07
CA ASN A 40 -3.26 -3.36 1.37
C ASN A 40 -2.32 -2.30 1.92
N LEU A 41 -1.00 -2.48 1.86
CA LEU A 41 -0.04 -1.46 2.28
C LEU A 41 0.16 -0.35 1.25
N ILE A 42 -0.12 -0.59 -0.03
CA ILE A 42 0.09 0.40 -1.09
C ILE A 42 -1.22 1.13 -1.39
N VAL A 43 -1.14 2.45 -1.61
CA VAL A 43 -2.29 3.28 -1.98
C VAL A 43 -2.74 2.94 -3.40
N ASP A 44 -4.04 2.73 -3.57
CA ASP A 44 -4.60 2.55 -4.90
C ASP A 44 -4.54 3.87 -5.69
N LEU A 45 -4.08 3.83 -6.94
CA LEU A 45 -4.04 5.01 -7.79
C LEU A 45 -5.44 5.59 -8.07
N GLY A 46 -6.51 4.77 -7.95
CA GLY A 46 -7.90 5.23 -8.02
C GLY A 46 -8.32 6.13 -6.85
N ASN A 47 -7.58 6.12 -5.73
CA ASN A 47 -7.81 6.99 -4.58
C ASN A 47 -7.06 8.34 -4.71
N VAL A 48 -6.21 8.49 -5.73
CA VAL A 48 -5.48 9.73 -5.98
C VAL A 48 -6.29 10.59 -6.94
N GLU A 49 -7.01 11.56 -6.38
CA GLU A 49 -7.88 12.45 -7.13
C GLU A 49 -7.07 13.41 -8.00
N ASN A 50 -6.11 14.10 -7.38
CA ASN A 50 -5.24 15.06 -8.05
C ASN A 50 -3.78 14.77 -7.73
N ALA A 51 -2.93 14.96 -8.73
CA ALA A 51 -1.49 14.80 -8.60
C ALA A 51 -0.81 15.80 -9.54
N ALA A 52 0.13 16.56 -9.01
CA ALA A 52 0.89 17.53 -9.76
C ALA A 52 2.32 17.61 -9.23
N VAL A 53 3.26 17.93 -10.11
CA VAL A 53 4.65 18.20 -9.73
C VAL A 53 4.86 19.71 -9.73
N SER A 54 5.27 20.25 -8.59
CA SER A 54 5.72 21.63 -8.49
C SER A 54 7.22 21.67 -8.73
N LEU A 55 7.61 22.33 -9.81
CA LEU A 55 9.00 22.59 -10.15
C LEU A 55 9.52 23.78 -9.33
N ASN A 56 10.79 23.74 -8.94
CA ASN A 56 11.48 24.91 -8.39
C ASN A 56 12.30 25.61 -9.48
N GLY A 57 11.61 26.39 -10.32
CA GLY A 57 12.15 27.01 -11.53
C GLY A 57 11.54 26.41 -12.80
N ASP A 58 12.31 26.38 -13.89
CA ASP A 58 11.85 25.91 -15.20
C ASP A 58 12.06 24.40 -15.41
N SER A 59 12.85 23.76 -14.54
CA SER A 59 13.24 22.35 -14.68
C SER A 59 13.16 21.60 -13.36
N LEU A 60 13.20 20.26 -13.46
CA LEU A 60 13.27 19.37 -12.32
C LEU A 60 14.57 19.61 -11.54
N SER A 61 14.46 19.73 -10.22
CA SER A 61 15.59 19.96 -9.32
C SER A 61 15.35 19.25 -7.98
N GLU A 62 16.37 19.24 -7.12
CA GLU A 62 16.30 18.66 -5.78
C GLU A 62 15.21 19.26 -4.89
N ASN A 63 14.79 20.49 -5.19
CA ASN A 63 13.73 21.20 -4.48
C ASN A 63 12.35 21.00 -5.10
N SER A 64 12.22 20.18 -6.15
CA SER A 64 10.93 19.89 -6.77
C SER A 64 10.13 18.95 -5.87
N ILE A 65 8.82 19.20 -5.79
CA ILE A 65 7.91 18.46 -4.92
C ILE A 65 6.76 17.87 -5.74
N VAL A 66 6.34 16.66 -5.41
CA VAL A 66 5.08 16.11 -5.89
C VAL A 66 4.00 16.42 -4.86
N THR A 67 2.94 17.07 -5.32
CA THR A 67 1.75 17.38 -4.53
C THR A 67 0.62 16.45 -4.91
N LEU A 68 0.00 15.81 -3.91
CA LEU A 68 -1.00 14.76 -4.10
C LEU A 68 -2.21 15.04 -3.25
N HIS A 69 -3.40 14.90 -3.83
CA HIS A 69 -4.66 14.85 -3.12
C HIS A 69 -5.16 13.40 -3.11
N VAL A 70 -5.18 12.79 -1.93
CA VAL A 70 -5.48 11.37 -1.76
C VAL A 70 -6.64 11.19 -0.79
N GLY A 71 -7.65 10.44 -1.22
CA GLY A 71 -8.77 10.03 -0.39
C GLY A 71 -8.48 8.69 0.30
N PHE A 72 -8.47 8.68 1.64
CA PHE A 72 -8.37 7.43 2.41
C PHE A 72 -9.72 6.98 2.96
N ASN A 73 -9.90 5.66 3.08
CA ASN A 73 -11.03 5.13 3.81
C ASN A 73 -10.79 5.23 5.34
N ARG A 74 -11.82 4.99 6.14
CA ARG A 74 -11.80 5.12 7.61
C ARG A 74 -10.81 4.22 8.38
N PHE A 75 -10.10 3.33 7.70
CA PHE A 75 -9.25 2.32 8.34
C PHE A 75 -7.77 2.44 7.95
N TYR A 76 -7.43 3.41 7.11
CA TYR A 76 -6.09 3.60 6.63
C TYR A 76 -5.69 5.05 6.78
N ASP A 77 -4.51 5.28 7.33
CA ASP A 77 -3.83 6.57 7.36
C ASP A 77 -2.65 6.52 6.37
N TYR A 78 -2.10 7.69 6.06
CA TYR A 78 -0.88 7.80 5.26
C TYR A 78 0.31 7.20 6.03
N GLY A 79 1.01 6.24 5.42
CA GLY A 79 2.14 5.53 6.01
C GLY A 79 3.52 5.96 5.48
N GLY A 80 3.55 6.76 4.41
CA GLY A 80 4.80 7.26 3.82
C GLY A 80 4.88 7.07 2.31
N TYR A 81 6.08 7.24 1.78
CA TYR A 81 6.35 7.14 0.35
C TYR A 81 7.74 6.57 0.08
N GLU A 82 7.92 6.03 -1.12
CA GLU A 82 9.22 5.68 -1.69
C GLU A 82 9.36 6.33 -3.05
N VAL A 83 10.55 6.88 -3.33
CA VAL A 83 10.91 7.40 -4.65
C VAL A 83 12.04 6.55 -5.21
N GLU A 84 11.77 5.83 -6.29
CA GLU A 84 12.75 5.01 -6.99
C GLU A 84 13.06 5.63 -8.36
N CYS A 85 14.35 5.83 -8.67
CA CYS A 85 14.77 6.26 -9.99
C CYS A 85 15.27 5.07 -10.80
N SER A 86 14.59 4.77 -11.90
CA SER A 86 15.10 3.81 -12.89
C SER A 86 15.98 4.56 -13.87
N VAL A 87 17.31 4.51 -13.64
CA VAL A 87 18.32 5.20 -14.47
C VAL A 87 18.20 4.80 -15.94
N ASP A 88 18.03 3.51 -16.21
CA ASP A 88 17.89 2.98 -17.57
C ASP A 88 16.64 3.50 -18.30
N LYS A 89 15.60 3.87 -17.53
CA LYS A 89 14.31 4.27 -18.07
C LYS A 89 14.04 5.76 -17.99
N ARG A 90 14.93 6.55 -17.36
CA ARG A 90 14.73 8.00 -17.17
C ARG A 90 13.40 8.33 -16.48
N ILE A 91 12.92 7.42 -15.62
CA ILE A 91 11.63 7.52 -14.93
C ILE A 91 11.87 7.50 -13.43
N ALA A 92 11.34 8.50 -12.74
CA ALA A 92 11.16 8.48 -11.30
C ALA A 92 9.78 7.91 -10.96
N ARG A 93 9.74 6.94 -10.05
CA ARG A 93 8.52 6.31 -9.56
C ARG A 93 8.31 6.71 -8.13
N VAL A 94 7.10 7.16 -7.84
CA VAL A 94 6.64 7.47 -6.50
C VAL A 94 5.61 6.40 -6.12
N GLU A 95 5.91 5.60 -5.10
CA GLU A 95 4.97 4.66 -4.50
C GLU A 95 4.52 5.20 -3.14
N LEU A 96 3.21 5.17 -2.91
CA LEU A 96 2.59 5.64 -1.68
C LEU A 96 2.20 4.45 -0.80
N TYR A 97 2.48 4.58 0.50
CA TYR A 97 2.12 3.59 1.49
C TYR A 97 1.04 4.10 2.44
N LYS A 98 0.27 3.16 2.97
CA LYS A 98 -0.75 3.37 3.97
C LYS A 98 -0.56 2.43 5.14
N ASP A 99 -0.84 2.97 6.32
CA ASP A 99 -0.82 2.22 7.57
C ASP A 99 -2.23 2.01 8.08
N PHE A 100 -2.47 0.83 8.63
CA PHE A 100 -3.76 0.52 9.21
C PHE A 100 -3.93 1.28 10.53
N SER A 101 -5.04 2.02 10.63
CA SER A 101 -5.32 2.87 11.79
C SER A 101 -6.81 2.91 12.09
N PHE A 102 -7.17 2.73 13.35
CA PHE A 102 -8.54 2.89 13.84
C PHE A 102 -8.85 4.32 14.32
N ALA A 103 -7.85 5.20 14.29
CA ALA A 103 -7.90 6.45 15.01
C ALA A 103 -8.65 7.58 14.27
N HIS A 104 -8.89 7.45 12.96
CA HIS A 104 -9.34 8.59 12.16
C HIS A 104 -10.57 8.33 11.28
N PRO A 105 -11.55 9.25 11.26
CA PRO A 105 -12.54 9.28 10.19
C PRO A 105 -11.83 9.58 8.86
N SER A 106 -12.31 8.95 7.78
CA SER A 106 -11.84 9.16 6.41
C SER A 106 -11.54 10.63 6.14
N LYS A 107 -10.29 10.93 5.78
CA LYS A 107 -9.87 12.28 5.44
C LYS A 107 -9.24 12.27 4.06
N ASP A 108 -9.63 13.28 3.30
CA ASP A 108 -8.85 13.75 2.19
C ASP A 108 -7.55 14.34 2.74
N LEU A 109 -6.43 13.92 2.16
CA LEU A 109 -5.09 14.28 2.59
C LEU A 109 -4.34 14.93 1.44
N PHE A 110 -3.69 16.05 1.76
CA PHE A 110 -2.71 16.70 0.89
C PHE A 110 -1.32 16.23 1.31
N ILE A 111 -0.61 15.56 0.41
CA ILE A 111 0.70 14.98 0.65
C ILE A 111 1.71 15.70 -0.23
N GLU A 112 2.81 16.13 0.36
CA GLU A 112 3.95 16.73 -0.34
C GLU A 112 5.13 15.76 -0.26
N ILE A 113 5.65 15.37 -1.43
CA ILE A 113 6.73 14.41 -1.57
C ILE A 113 7.93 15.12 -2.19
N PRO A 114 9.00 15.39 -1.43
CA PRO A 114 10.22 15.92 -1.99
C PRO A 114 10.89 14.89 -2.88
N LEU A 115 11.33 15.33 -4.06
CA LEU A 115 12.05 14.49 -5.02
C LEU A 115 13.56 14.47 -4.77
N THR A 116 13.97 14.53 -3.49
CA THR A 116 15.38 14.56 -3.09
C THR A 116 16.10 13.23 -3.36
N GLY A 117 17.41 13.27 -3.59
CA GLY A 117 18.24 12.07 -3.73
C GLY A 117 18.18 11.41 -5.12
N LEU A 118 17.51 12.02 -6.09
CA LEU A 118 17.63 11.61 -7.49
C LEU A 118 19.04 11.96 -7.98
N SER A 119 19.77 10.97 -8.48
CA SER A 119 21.20 11.11 -8.82
C SER A 119 21.47 12.09 -9.96
N ASN A 120 20.58 12.16 -10.96
CA ASN A 120 20.63 13.18 -12.01
C ASN A 120 19.22 13.59 -12.46
N TYR A 121 18.77 14.78 -12.05
CA TYR A 121 17.45 15.33 -12.41
C TYR A 121 17.33 15.64 -13.90
N ASP A 122 18.45 15.94 -14.57
CA ASP A 122 18.45 16.24 -16.00
C ASP A 122 18.17 15.01 -16.86
N ASP A 123 18.41 13.82 -16.33
CA ASP A 123 18.12 12.58 -17.04
C ASP A 123 16.68 12.12 -16.87
N ILE A 124 15.93 12.68 -15.91
CA ILE A 124 14.57 12.23 -15.60
C ILE A 124 13.58 12.89 -16.53
N ASN A 125 12.97 12.07 -17.38
CA ASN A 125 11.97 12.50 -18.34
C ASN A 125 10.55 12.40 -17.82
N GLU A 126 10.26 11.47 -16.91
CA GLU A 126 8.88 11.27 -16.45
C GLU A 126 8.86 10.99 -14.95
N ILE A 127 7.79 11.46 -14.29
CA ILE A 127 7.48 11.07 -12.92
C ILE A 127 6.15 10.35 -12.93
N HIS A 128 6.14 9.16 -12.34
CA HIS A 128 5.00 8.26 -12.31
C HIS A 128 4.59 8.00 -10.87
N LEU A 129 3.30 8.06 -10.59
CA LEU A 129 2.75 7.35 -9.44
C LEU A 129 2.64 5.88 -9.78
N HIS A 130 3.25 5.04 -8.95
CA HIS A 130 3.36 3.61 -9.20
C HIS A 130 2.62 2.79 -8.14
N HIS A 131 2.02 1.69 -8.58
CA HIS A 131 1.52 0.65 -7.70
C HIS A 131 2.13 -0.70 -8.12
N SER A 132 3.15 -1.12 -7.40
CA SER A 132 3.98 -2.29 -7.69
C SER A 132 3.19 -3.59 -7.73
N LYS A 133 2.33 -3.84 -6.72
CA LYS A 133 1.52 -5.06 -6.64
C LYS A 133 0.49 -5.21 -7.77
N LYS A 134 -0.15 -4.11 -8.19
CA LYS A 134 -1.13 -4.10 -9.30
C LYS A 134 -0.51 -3.87 -10.67
N LYS A 135 0.79 -3.56 -10.73
CA LYS A 135 1.53 -3.16 -11.95
C LYS A 135 0.85 -2.00 -12.67
N GLN A 136 0.29 -1.07 -11.91
CA GLN A 136 -0.35 0.14 -12.44
C GLN A 136 0.61 1.33 -12.32
N SER A 137 0.51 2.26 -13.26
CA SER A 137 1.29 3.49 -13.27
C SER A 137 0.44 4.63 -13.80
N LYS A 138 0.59 5.82 -13.21
CA LYS A 138 -0.03 7.06 -13.67
C LYS A 138 1.06 8.12 -13.82
N THR A 139 1.31 8.57 -15.05
CA THR A 139 2.25 9.65 -15.32
C THR A 139 1.69 10.96 -14.79
N ILE A 140 2.47 11.66 -13.97
CA ILE A 140 2.10 12.94 -13.34
C ILE A 140 2.98 14.09 -13.82
N TYR A 141 4.09 13.77 -14.49
CA TYR A 141 4.99 14.73 -15.12
C TYR A 141 5.66 14.06 -16.31
N LEU A 142 5.83 14.82 -17.39
CA LEU A 142 6.52 14.44 -18.62
C LEU A 142 7.37 15.64 -19.07
N LYS A 143 8.64 15.39 -19.38
CA LYS A 143 9.68 16.41 -19.66
C LYS A 143 9.66 16.97 -21.10
N ASN A 144 8.79 16.50 -21.99
CA ASN A 144 8.76 16.89 -23.41
C ASN A 144 7.58 17.84 -23.70
N GLU A 145 7.62 18.89 -24.53
CA GLU A 145 8.64 19.66 -25.28
C GLU A 145 8.14 21.13 -25.19
N LEU A 146 8.98 22.08 -24.79
CA LEU A 146 8.75 23.51 -25.09
C LEU A 146 9.63 23.90 -26.26
#